data_AF-A0A7W2R375-F1
#
_entry.id   AF-A0A7W2R375-F1
#
_cell.length_a   1.000
_cell.length_b   1.000
_cell.length_c   1.000
_cell.angle_alpha   90.00
_cell.angle_beta   90.00
_cell.angle_gamma   90.00
#
_symmetry.space_group_name_H-M   'P 1'
#
loop_
_entity.id
_entity.type
_entity.pdbx_description
1 polymer ?
#
loop_
_entity_poly.entity_id
_entity_poly.type
_entity_poly.pdbx_seq_one_letter_code
_entity_poly.pdbx_strand_id
1 'polypeptide(L)'
;MSSIKHSLLVLLLVGFHILIIASSNYLVQFPISVFGFKATWGAFTFPFIFLATDLTVRLFGAQMGRRIVFYAMFPALAVSYFITVAFRQGAWLGIDTLLSFDLFVARIAIASFAAYVVGQILDVFVFNKLRQHKQWWHAPLASGIFGNFMDTLTFFFIAFYKTSDTYLAENLVEIATVDFIFKIIISALFFLPLYKVILDRVTKKLKERNL
;
A
#
# COMPACT_ATOMS: atom_id res chain seq x y z
N MET A 1 -2.65 -28.30 16.12
CA MET A 1 -3.77 -27.42 16.55
C MET A 1 -4.05 -26.26 15.55
N SER A 2 -4.28 -26.44 14.25
CA SER A 2 -3.95 -27.46 13.23
C SER A 2 -4.64 -26.99 11.93
N SER A 3 -3.93 -26.48 10.92
CA SER A 3 -4.45 -26.03 9.59
C SER A 3 -5.56 -24.95 9.55
N ILE A 4 -6.74 -25.19 10.13
CA ILE A 4 -7.94 -24.33 10.00
C ILE A 4 -7.72 -22.90 10.53
N LYS A 5 -7.09 -22.76 11.70
CA LYS A 5 -6.76 -21.44 12.28
C LYS A 5 -5.80 -20.63 11.39
N HIS A 6 -4.92 -21.32 10.66
CA HIS A 6 -3.98 -20.69 9.75
C HIS A 6 -4.68 -20.21 8.48
N SER A 7 -5.57 -21.02 7.89
CA SER A 7 -6.37 -20.63 6.73
C SER A 7 -7.32 -19.46 7.05
N LEU A 8 -7.95 -19.49 8.23
CA LEU A 8 -8.78 -18.37 8.70
C LEU A 8 -7.98 -17.08 8.83
N LEU A 9 -6.77 -17.15 9.41
CA LEU A 9 -5.89 -15.98 9.55
C LEU A 9 -5.49 -15.40 8.19
N VAL A 10 -5.14 -16.26 7.21
CA VAL A 10 -4.86 -15.82 5.84
C VAL A 10 -6.08 -15.12 5.24
N LEU A 11 -7.28 -15.70 5.37
CA LEU A 11 -8.49 -15.11 4.84
C LEU A 11 -8.83 -13.76 5.47
N LEU A 12 -8.66 -13.63 6.79
CA LEU A 12 -8.82 -12.36 7.51
C LEU A 12 -7.85 -11.30 7.00
N LEU A 13 -6.58 -11.66 6.78
CA LEU A 13 -5.59 -10.71 6.26
C LEU A 13 -5.86 -10.35 4.81
N VAL A 14 -6.23 -11.30 3.97
CA VAL A 14 -6.63 -11.02 2.58
C VAL A 14 -7.83 -10.08 2.57
N GLY A 15 -8.86 -10.35 3.40
CA GLY A 15 -10.01 -9.47 3.57
C GLY A 15 -9.61 -8.06 4.03
N PHE A 16 -8.66 -7.95 4.96
CA PHE A 16 -8.14 -6.68 5.43
C PHE A 16 -7.39 -5.90 4.32
N HIS A 17 -6.59 -6.57 3.49
CA HIS A 17 -5.96 -5.95 2.32
C HIS A 17 -7.00 -5.47 1.32
N ILE A 18 -7.98 -6.31 1.00
CA ILE A 18 -9.07 -5.95 0.08
C ILE A 18 -9.79 -4.71 0.59
N LEU A 19 -10.15 -4.67 1.88
CA LEU A 19 -10.83 -3.54 2.49
C LEU A 19 -10.01 -2.25 2.38
N ILE A 20 -8.73 -2.27 2.77
CA ILE A 20 -7.91 -1.05 2.80
C ILE A 20 -7.59 -0.56 1.39
N ILE A 21 -7.21 -1.46 0.48
CA ILE A 21 -6.88 -1.08 -0.91
C ILE A 21 -8.13 -0.54 -1.60
N ALA A 22 -9.28 -1.21 -1.45
CA ALA A 22 -10.53 -0.74 -2.03
C ALA A 22 -10.97 0.62 -1.47
N SER A 23 -10.89 0.77 -0.14
CA SER A 23 -11.18 2.04 0.51
C SER A 23 -10.21 3.14 0.06
N SER A 24 -8.92 2.85 -0.08
CA SER A 24 -7.92 3.86 -0.48
C SER A 24 -8.11 4.30 -1.93
N ASN A 25 -8.36 3.38 -2.85
CA ASN A 25 -8.68 3.70 -4.24
C ASN A 25 -9.99 4.51 -4.35
N TYR A 26 -10.98 4.22 -3.50
CA TYR A 26 -12.22 5.01 -3.44
C TYR A 26 -12.01 6.38 -2.80
N LEU A 27 -11.13 6.51 -1.82
CA LEU A 27 -10.96 7.71 -1.03
C LEU A 27 -9.99 8.72 -1.66
N VAL A 28 -9.03 8.25 -2.46
CA VAL A 28 -8.03 9.11 -3.10
C VAL A 28 -8.62 10.11 -4.10
N GLN A 29 -9.82 9.88 -4.62
CA GLN A 29 -10.54 10.82 -5.48
C GLN A 29 -11.17 11.99 -4.71
N PHE A 30 -11.23 11.94 -3.37
CA PHE A 30 -11.86 13.00 -2.58
C PHE A 30 -10.80 13.95 -2.00
N PRO A 31 -10.78 15.21 -2.47
CA PRO A 31 -9.83 16.21 -1.98
C PRO A 31 -10.18 16.70 -0.59
N ILE A 32 -9.14 16.99 0.20
CA ILE A 32 -9.24 17.61 1.53
C ILE A 32 -8.06 18.55 1.76
N SER A 33 -8.22 19.47 2.69
CA SER A 33 -7.12 20.28 3.21
C SER A 33 -6.82 19.90 4.65
N VAL A 34 -5.54 19.67 4.95
CA VAL A 34 -5.06 19.24 6.26
C VAL A 34 -4.01 20.25 6.72
N PHE A 35 -4.32 21.03 7.76
CA PHE A 35 -3.43 22.10 8.26
C PHE A 35 -2.94 23.06 7.16
N GLY A 36 -3.77 23.35 6.17
CA GLY A 36 -3.44 24.23 5.04
C GLY A 36 -2.75 23.54 3.86
N PHE A 37 -2.32 22.29 4.01
CA PHE A 37 -1.77 21.48 2.92
C PHE A 37 -2.86 20.76 2.14
N LYS A 38 -2.69 20.66 0.83
CA LYS A 38 -3.63 19.96 -0.05
C LYS A 38 -3.34 18.47 -0.03
N ALA A 39 -4.39 17.68 0.24
CA ALA A 39 -4.32 16.23 0.31
C ALA A 39 -5.59 15.59 -0.27
N THR A 40 -5.65 14.27 -0.21
CA THR A 40 -6.86 13.49 -0.45
C THR A 40 -7.11 12.58 0.74
N TRP A 41 -8.33 12.07 0.89
CA TRP A 41 -8.61 11.08 1.94
C TRP A 41 -7.74 9.82 1.81
N GLY A 42 -7.27 9.52 0.60
CA GLY A 42 -6.31 8.45 0.34
C GLY A 42 -5.03 8.56 1.17
N ALA A 43 -4.52 9.77 1.41
CA ALA A 43 -3.29 9.98 2.19
C ALA A 43 -3.37 9.42 3.62
N PHE A 44 -4.58 9.31 4.19
CA PHE A 44 -4.81 8.73 5.51
C PHE A 44 -5.00 7.21 5.47
N THR A 45 -5.50 6.68 4.36
CA THR A 45 -5.81 5.24 4.25
C THR A 45 -4.65 4.42 3.68
N PHE A 46 -3.85 4.99 2.76
CA PHE A 46 -2.68 4.32 2.20
C PHE A 46 -1.66 3.85 3.25
N PRO A 47 -1.38 4.60 4.34
CA PRO A 47 -0.50 4.12 5.41
C PRO A 47 -0.94 2.79 6.05
N PHE A 48 -2.25 2.48 6.06
CA PHE A 48 -2.74 1.20 6.56
C PHE A 48 -2.39 0.01 5.66
N ILE A 49 -2.10 0.23 4.37
CA ILE A 49 -1.61 -0.83 3.48
C ILE A 49 -0.24 -1.32 3.96
N PHE A 50 0.63 -0.42 4.42
CA PHE A 50 1.92 -0.77 4.98
C PHE A 50 1.75 -1.57 6.27
N LEU A 51 0.84 -1.14 7.16
CA LEU A 51 0.51 -1.88 8.37
C LEU A 51 0.00 -3.30 8.06
N ALA A 52 -0.92 -3.44 7.09
CA ALA A 52 -1.46 -4.73 6.67
C ALA A 52 -0.39 -5.64 6.07
N THR A 53 0.44 -5.08 5.20
CA THR A 53 1.55 -5.78 4.53
C THR A 53 2.56 -6.29 5.55
N ASP A 54 2.95 -5.42 6.47
CA ASP A 54 3.91 -5.74 7.52
C ASP A 54 3.37 -6.83 8.46
N LEU A 55 2.12 -6.70 8.93
CA LEU A 55 1.49 -7.73 9.78
C LEU A 55 1.51 -9.09 9.07
N THR A 56 1.24 -9.10 7.77
CA THR A 56 1.23 -10.30 6.94
C THR A 56 2.64 -10.89 6.78
N VAL A 57 3.64 -10.06 6.53
CA VAL A 57 5.05 -10.47 6.47
C VAL A 57 5.54 -11.00 7.82
N ARG A 58 5.10 -10.42 8.94
CA ARG A 58 5.48 -10.88 10.28
C ARG A 58 4.88 -12.24 10.62
N LEU A 59 3.64 -12.48 10.22
CA LEU A 59 2.91 -13.71 10.54
C LEU A 59 3.34 -14.88 9.65
N PHE A 60 3.63 -14.63 8.37
CA PHE A 60 3.91 -15.69 7.37
C PHE A 60 5.36 -15.69 6.87
N GLY A 61 6.17 -14.72 7.28
CA GLY A 61 7.54 -14.52 6.77
C GLY A 61 7.57 -13.72 5.46
N ALA A 62 8.74 -13.20 5.12
CA ALA A 62 8.92 -12.26 4.00
C ALA A 62 8.50 -12.81 2.63
N GLN A 63 8.75 -14.10 2.36
CA GLN A 63 8.45 -14.70 1.05
C GLN A 63 6.95 -15.01 0.91
N MET A 64 6.36 -15.68 1.90
CA MET A 64 4.93 -16.03 1.86
C MET A 64 4.06 -14.78 2.02
N GLY A 65 4.44 -13.86 2.93
CA GLY A 65 3.68 -12.63 3.15
C GLY A 65 3.56 -11.77 1.89
N ARG A 66 4.66 -11.57 1.15
CA ARG A 66 4.61 -10.84 -0.14
C ARG A 66 3.74 -11.51 -1.19
N ARG A 67 3.70 -12.84 -1.25
CA ARG A 67 2.79 -13.57 -2.12
C ARG A 67 1.33 -13.31 -1.74
N ILE A 68 1.01 -13.37 -0.45
CA ILE A 68 -0.35 -13.08 0.06
C ILE A 68 -0.77 -11.67 -0.38
N VAL A 69 0.06 -10.64 -0.16
CA VAL A 69 -0.25 -9.27 -0.55
C VAL A 69 -0.42 -9.14 -2.07
N PHE A 70 0.49 -9.71 -2.86
CA PHE A 70 0.40 -9.68 -4.32
C PHE A 70 -0.89 -10.33 -4.84
N TYR A 71 -1.27 -11.51 -4.33
CA TYR A 71 -2.50 -12.17 -4.76
C TYR A 71 -3.76 -11.50 -4.22
N ALA A 72 -3.71 -10.89 -3.03
CA ALA A 72 -4.81 -10.09 -2.48
C ALA A 72 -5.07 -8.81 -3.28
N MET A 73 -4.06 -8.29 -3.99
CA MET A 73 -4.17 -7.08 -4.81
C MET A 73 -5.24 -7.24 -5.91
N PHE A 74 -5.28 -8.36 -6.63
CA PHE A 74 -6.24 -8.55 -7.73
C PHE A 74 -7.72 -8.46 -7.32
N PRO A 75 -8.21 -9.23 -6.33
CA PRO A 75 -9.58 -9.08 -5.85
C PRO A 75 -9.80 -7.72 -5.21
N ALA A 76 -8.78 -7.12 -4.57
CA ALA A 76 -8.89 -5.78 -4.02
C ALA A 76 -9.15 -4.73 -5.10
N LEU A 77 -8.41 -4.79 -6.22
CA LEU A 77 -8.60 -3.89 -7.35
C LEU A 77 -9.96 -4.07 -8.00
N ALA A 78 -10.42 -5.31 -8.18
CA ALA A 78 -11.75 -5.61 -8.70
C ALA A 78 -12.84 -5.03 -7.79
N VAL A 79 -12.78 -5.32 -6.48
CA VAL A 79 -13.71 -4.77 -5.49
C VAL A 79 -13.66 -3.24 -5.46
N SER A 80 -12.46 -2.65 -5.54
CA SER A 80 -12.29 -1.20 -5.59
C SER A 80 -12.98 -0.58 -6.80
N TYR A 81 -12.87 -1.21 -7.97
CA TYR A 81 -13.51 -0.75 -9.20
C TYR A 81 -15.03 -0.83 -9.06
N PHE A 82 -15.55 -1.99 -8.64
CA PHE A 82 -17.00 -2.17 -8.46
C PHE A 82 -17.60 -1.18 -7.48
N ILE A 83 -16.97 -1.00 -6.31
CA ILE A 83 -17.44 -0.04 -5.30
C ILE A 83 -17.42 1.39 -5.88
N THR A 84 -16.34 1.79 -6.53
CA THR A 84 -16.19 3.17 -7.03
C THR A 84 -17.12 3.47 -8.21
N VAL A 85 -17.45 2.49 -9.05
CA VAL A 85 -18.43 2.66 -10.14
C VAL A 85 -19.87 2.67 -9.60
N ALA A 86 -20.17 1.83 -8.61
CA ALA A 86 -21.50 1.75 -8.03
C ALA A 86 -21.83 2.92 -7.08
N PHE A 87 -20.81 3.53 -6.48
CA PHE A 87 -20.95 4.68 -5.58
C PHE A 87 -20.21 5.90 -6.10
N ARG A 88 -20.90 7.01 -6.32
CA ARG A 88 -20.27 8.30 -6.67
C ARG A 88 -20.60 9.33 -5.60
N GLN A 89 -19.56 9.93 -5.01
CA GLN A 89 -19.70 10.89 -3.90
C GLN A 89 -20.56 10.37 -2.74
N GLY A 90 -20.45 9.08 -2.40
CA GLY A 90 -21.24 8.43 -1.34
C GLY A 90 -22.68 8.08 -1.72
N ALA A 91 -23.17 8.46 -2.91
CA ALA A 91 -24.49 8.09 -3.40
C ALA A 91 -24.45 6.77 -4.18
N TRP A 92 -25.37 5.86 -3.86
CA TRP A 92 -25.59 4.63 -4.63
C TRP A 92 -26.25 4.97 -5.96
N LEU A 93 -25.59 4.59 -7.06
CA LEU A 93 -26.07 4.87 -8.42
C LEU A 93 -26.83 3.70 -9.07
N GLY A 94 -26.86 2.52 -8.42
CA GLY A 94 -27.50 1.32 -8.95
C GLY A 94 -26.52 0.34 -9.62
N ILE A 95 -27.03 -0.85 -9.96
CA ILE A 95 -26.26 -1.90 -10.61
C ILE A 95 -26.00 -1.57 -12.09
N ASP A 96 -26.87 -0.77 -12.72
CA ASP A 96 -26.77 -0.42 -14.13
C ASP A 96 -25.47 0.33 -14.47
N THR A 97 -24.90 1.09 -13.53
CA THR A 97 -23.61 1.77 -13.75
C THR A 97 -22.47 0.78 -13.96
N LEU A 98 -22.57 -0.44 -13.42
CA LEU A 98 -21.58 -1.50 -13.61
C LEU A 98 -21.54 -2.02 -15.05
N LEU A 99 -22.60 -1.78 -15.84
CA LEU A 99 -22.63 -2.11 -17.28
C LEU A 99 -21.83 -1.10 -18.12
N SER A 100 -21.54 0.08 -17.56
CA SER A 100 -20.72 1.10 -18.18
C SER A 100 -19.26 1.01 -17.72
N PHE A 101 -18.33 1.20 -18.65
CA PHE A 101 -16.92 1.22 -18.31
C PHE A 101 -16.49 2.63 -17.90
N ASP A 102 -16.03 2.79 -16.66
CA ASP A 102 -15.51 4.04 -16.14
C ASP A 102 -13.98 4.07 -16.27
N LEU A 103 -13.50 4.80 -17.26
CA LEU A 103 -12.07 4.90 -17.56
C LEU A 103 -11.28 5.54 -16.40
N PHE A 104 -11.87 6.49 -15.67
CA PHE A 104 -11.20 7.16 -14.57
C PHE A 104 -10.98 6.19 -13.40
N VAL A 105 -12.01 5.43 -13.04
CA VAL A 105 -11.90 4.40 -12.00
C VAL A 105 -10.94 3.28 -12.40
N ALA A 106 -11.02 2.81 -13.66
CA ALA A 106 -10.08 1.81 -14.19
C ALA A 106 -8.64 2.30 -14.12
N ARG A 107 -8.41 3.59 -14.43
CA ARG A 107 -7.10 4.23 -14.38
C ARG A 107 -6.53 4.28 -12.96
N ILE A 108 -7.34 4.56 -11.94
CA ILE A 108 -6.93 4.48 -10.52
C ILE A 108 -6.52 3.04 -10.15
N ALA A 109 -7.31 2.04 -10.55
CA ALA A 109 -6.98 0.64 -10.27
C ALA A 109 -5.66 0.20 -10.93
N ILE A 110 -5.45 0.59 -12.19
CA ILE A 110 -4.19 0.33 -12.93
C ILE A 110 -3.02 1.06 -12.26
N ALA A 111 -3.20 2.31 -11.85
CA ALA A 111 -2.19 3.07 -11.13
C ALA A 111 -1.79 2.40 -9.81
N SER A 112 -2.78 1.92 -9.04
CA SER A 112 -2.58 1.19 -7.78
C SER A 112 -1.75 -0.09 -7.98
N PHE A 113 -2.08 -0.88 -9.01
CA PHE A 113 -1.30 -2.07 -9.36
C PHE A 113 0.13 -1.74 -9.78
N ALA A 114 0.28 -0.77 -10.69
CA ALA A 114 1.58 -0.38 -11.23
C ALA A 114 2.48 0.20 -10.13
N ALA A 115 1.94 1.06 -9.28
CA ALA A 115 2.64 1.63 -8.13
C ALA A 115 3.17 0.56 -7.18
N TYR A 116 2.33 -0.41 -6.82
CA TYR A 116 2.75 -1.54 -6.01
C TYR A 116 3.90 -2.33 -6.67
N VAL A 117 3.78 -2.68 -7.94
CA VAL A 117 4.80 -3.48 -8.65
C VAL A 117 6.13 -2.73 -8.73
N VAL A 118 6.12 -1.49 -9.21
CA VAL A 118 7.34 -0.70 -9.41
C VAL A 118 7.97 -0.34 -8.06
N GLY A 119 7.16 0.06 -7.08
CA GLY A 119 7.60 0.34 -5.71
C GLY A 119 8.23 -0.88 -5.04
N GLN A 120 7.62 -2.06 -5.16
CA GLN A 120 8.18 -3.32 -4.63
C GLN A 120 9.49 -3.69 -5.30
N ILE A 121 9.62 -3.54 -6.63
CA ILE A 121 10.88 -3.83 -7.32
C ILE A 121 12.01 -2.96 -6.77
N LEU A 122 11.77 -1.65 -6.62
CA LEU A 122 12.77 -0.72 -6.12
C LEU A 122 13.10 -0.96 -4.64
N ASP A 123 12.10 -1.22 -3.80
CA ASP A 123 12.31 -1.61 -2.40
C ASP A 123 13.25 -2.84 -2.31
N VAL A 124 12.93 -3.91 -3.04
CA VAL A 124 13.73 -5.14 -3.01
C VAL A 124 15.15 -4.91 -3.52
N PHE A 125 15.30 -4.13 -4.59
CA PHE A 125 16.61 -3.80 -5.14
C PHE A 125 17.48 -3.03 -4.14
N VAL A 126 16.94 -1.95 -3.56
CA VAL A 126 17.65 -1.12 -2.58
C VAL A 126 17.95 -1.90 -1.31
N PHE A 127 16.98 -2.67 -0.80
CA PHE A 127 17.17 -3.50 0.39
C PHE A 127 18.31 -4.51 0.19
N ASN A 128 18.31 -5.25 -0.92
CA ASN A 128 19.31 -6.27 -1.19
C ASN A 128 20.72 -5.69 -1.38
N LYS A 129 20.83 -4.48 -1.92
CA LYS A 129 22.09 -3.76 -2.04
C LYS A 129 22.62 -3.31 -0.68
N LEU A 130 21.75 -2.78 0.18
CA LEU A 130 22.15 -2.16 1.45
C LEU A 130 22.18 -3.12 2.65
N ARG A 131 21.59 -4.32 2.56
CA ARG A 131 21.59 -5.32 3.65
C ARG A 131 22.99 -5.80 4.06
N GLN A 132 24.00 -5.53 3.24
CA GLN A 132 25.41 -5.86 3.50
C GLN A 132 26.06 -4.89 4.50
N HIS A 133 25.43 -3.73 4.77
CA HIS A 133 25.94 -2.76 5.72
C HIS A 133 25.83 -3.28 7.17
N LYS A 134 26.74 -2.80 8.04
CA LYS A 134 26.84 -3.25 9.43
C LYS A 134 25.62 -2.86 10.28
N GLN A 135 25.03 -1.69 10.04
CA GLN A 135 23.87 -1.23 10.80
C GLN A 135 22.57 -1.72 10.14
N TRP A 136 21.77 -2.42 10.93
CA TRP A 136 20.56 -3.12 10.52
C TRP A 136 19.46 -2.22 9.92
N TRP A 137 19.45 -0.92 10.25
CA TRP A 137 18.37 0.01 9.91
C TRP A 137 18.56 0.70 8.55
N HIS A 138 19.78 0.75 8.01
CA HIS A 138 20.04 1.43 6.74
C HIS A 138 19.25 0.80 5.59
N ALA A 139 19.29 -0.53 5.49
CA ALA A 139 18.60 -1.27 4.43
C ALA A 139 17.07 -1.07 4.46
N PRO A 140 16.35 -1.34 5.57
CA PRO A 140 14.90 -1.16 5.62
C PRO A 140 14.44 0.30 5.52
N LEU A 141 15.20 1.26 6.07
CA LEU A 141 14.84 2.67 5.97
C LEU A 141 14.97 3.16 4.53
N ALA A 142 16.13 2.93 3.90
CA ALA A 142 16.38 3.39 2.55
C ALA A 142 15.45 2.68 1.56
N SER A 143 15.27 1.37 1.66
CA SER A 143 14.36 0.63 0.76
C SER A 143 12.93 1.14 0.88
N GLY A 144 12.46 1.37 2.11
CA GLY A 144 11.16 1.97 2.38
C GLY A 144 11.01 3.34 1.74
N ILE A 145 12.01 4.22 1.89
CA ILE A 145 11.98 5.57 1.28
C ILE A 145 11.90 5.50 -0.25
N PHE A 146 12.81 4.78 -0.89
CA PHE A 146 12.86 4.71 -2.34
C PHE A 146 11.66 3.97 -2.94
N GLY A 147 11.25 2.87 -2.32
CA GLY A 147 10.07 2.10 -2.73
C GLY A 147 8.79 2.94 -2.67
N ASN A 148 8.56 3.65 -1.55
CA ASN A 148 7.41 4.55 -1.39
C ASN A 148 7.45 5.74 -2.34
N PHE A 149 8.64 6.28 -2.62
CA PHE A 149 8.79 7.38 -3.56
C PHE A 149 8.35 6.96 -4.96
N MET A 150 8.82 5.79 -5.41
CA MET A 150 8.49 5.28 -6.72
C MET A 150 7.04 4.80 -6.83
N ASP A 151 6.50 4.21 -5.76
CA ASP A 151 5.06 3.91 -5.63
C ASP A 151 4.22 5.18 -5.82
N THR A 152 4.51 6.22 -5.04
CA THR A 152 3.73 7.46 -5.04
C THR A 152 3.85 8.18 -6.39
N LEU A 153 5.07 8.26 -6.94
CA LEU A 153 5.30 8.86 -8.26
C LEU A 153 4.52 8.11 -9.35
N THR A 154 4.62 6.77 -9.38
CA THR A 154 3.93 5.92 -10.36
C THR A 154 2.42 6.05 -10.22
N PHE A 155 1.91 6.03 -8.98
CA PHE A 155 0.49 6.14 -8.69
C PHE A 155 -0.08 7.47 -9.18
N PHE A 156 0.44 8.60 -8.70
CA PHE A 156 -0.11 9.91 -9.02
C PHE A 156 0.09 10.27 -10.50
N PHE A 157 1.21 9.84 -11.10
CA PHE A 157 1.43 9.99 -12.54
C PHE A 157 0.39 9.21 -13.35
N ILE A 158 0.21 7.91 -13.08
CA ILE A 158 -0.72 7.10 -13.86
C ILE A 158 -2.16 7.49 -13.55
N ALA A 159 -2.55 7.74 -12.30
CA ALA A 159 -3.92 8.03 -11.91
C ALA A 159 -4.41 9.41 -12.39
N PHE A 160 -3.58 10.45 -12.23
CA PHE A 160 -4.06 11.84 -12.30
C PHE A 160 -3.31 12.74 -13.29
N TYR A 161 -2.30 12.25 -14.00
CA TYR A 161 -1.68 13.04 -15.07
C TYR A 161 -2.73 13.44 -16.11
N LYS A 162 -2.88 14.74 -16.39
CA LYS A 162 -3.95 15.28 -17.26
C LYS A 162 -5.37 14.85 -16.82
N THR A 163 -5.62 14.80 -15.51
CA THR A 163 -6.98 14.63 -14.98
C THR A 163 -7.86 15.83 -15.36
N SER A 164 -9.17 15.61 -15.49
CA SER A 164 -10.16 16.65 -15.74
C SER A 164 -10.57 17.40 -14.47
N ASP A 165 -10.24 16.88 -13.29
CA ASP A 165 -10.48 17.52 -12.01
C ASP A 165 -9.50 18.67 -11.80
N THR A 166 -10.02 19.91 -11.71
CA THR A 166 -9.20 21.12 -11.60
C THR A 166 -8.37 21.17 -10.33
N TYR A 167 -8.94 20.76 -9.20
CA TYR A 167 -8.23 20.74 -7.92
C TYR A 167 -7.06 19.77 -7.96
N LEU A 168 -7.27 18.55 -8.46
CA LEU A 168 -6.22 17.54 -8.56
C LEU A 168 -5.16 17.94 -9.58
N ALA A 169 -5.56 18.53 -10.71
CA ALA A 169 -4.64 18.96 -11.75
C ALA A 169 -3.69 20.08 -11.28
N GLU A 170 -4.23 21.10 -10.58
CA GLU A 170 -3.44 22.23 -10.10
C GLU A 170 -2.52 21.87 -8.93
N ASN A 171 -2.89 20.87 -8.13
CA ASN A 171 -2.25 20.58 -6.85
C ASN A 171 -1.59 19.20 -6.79
N LEU A 172 -1.42 18.54 -7.94
CA LEU A 172 -0.98 17.16 -8.03
C LEU A 172 0.34 16.91 -7.28
N VAL A 173 1.31 17.81 -7.44
CA VAL A 173 2.64 17.68 -6.84
C VAL A 173 2.57 17.82 -5.32
N GLU A 174 1.80 18.79 -4.83
CA GLU A 174 1.62 19.00 -3.39
C GLU A 174 0.94 17.79 -2.75
N ILE A 175 -0.15 17.32 -3.34
CA ILE A 175 -0.91 16.15 -2.85
C ILE A 175 -0.02 14.90 -2.82
N ALA A 176 0.73 14.64 -3.89
CA ALA A 176 1.64 13.50 -3.96
C ALA A 176 2.77 13.60 -2.92
N THR A 177 3.25 14.82 -2.66
CA THR A 177 4.29 15.06 -1.65
C THR A 177 3.75 14.82 -0.24
N VAL A 178 2.55 15.31 0.06
CA VAL A 178 1.90 15.07 1.36
C VAL A 178 1.65 13.57 1.57
N ASP A 179 1.09 12.88 0.56
CA ASP A 179 0.90 11.43 0.60
C ASP A 179 2.21 10.68 0.89
N PHE A 180 3.27 11.03 0.17
CA PHE A 180 4.60 10.44 0.37
C PHE A 180 5.13 10.69 1.78
N ILE A 181 5.09 11.93 2.28
CA ILE A 181 5.57 12.27 3.62
C ILE A 181 4.81 11.48 4.70
N PHE A 182 3.48 11.39 4.59
CA PHE A 182 2.66 10.60 5.51
C PHE A 182 3.05 9.12 5.48
N LYS A 183 3.25 8.54 4.29
CA LYS A 183 3.72 7.14 4.15
C LYS A 183 5.07 6.92 4.81
N ILE A 184 6.03 7.84 4.65
CA ILE A 184 7.37 7.72 5.25
C ILE A 184 7.32 7.85 6.76
N ILE A 185 6.57 8.81 7.30
CA ILE A 185 6.43 9.00 8.76
C ILE A 185 5.86 7.73 9.39
N ILE A 186 4.76 7.20 8.85
CA ILE A 186 4.15 5.98 9.37
C ILE A 186 5.08 4.77 9.22
N SER A 187 5.76 4.64 8.08
CA SER A 187 6.75 3.57 7.88
C SER A 187 7.88 3.67 8.91
N ALA A 188 8.43 4.86 9.16
CA ALA A 188 9.49 5.03 10.15
C ALA A 188 9.02 4.72 11.58
N LEU A 189 7.79 5.10 11.94
CA LEU A 189 7.24 4.90 13.28
C LEU A 189 6.84 3.45 13.58
N PHE A 190 6.34 2.72 12.59
CA PHE A 190 5.80 1.37 12.81
C PHE A 190 6.66 0.27 12.19
N PHE A 191 7.14 0.44 10.96
CA PHE A 191 7.85 -0.61 10.23
C PHE A 191 9.28 -0.79 10.74
N LEU A 192 10.04 0.29 10.97
CA LEU A 192 11.41 0.18 11.47
C LEU A 192 11.53 -0.49 12.84
N PRO A 193 10.76 -0.10 13.88
CA PRO A 193 10.81 -0.80 15.17
C PRO A 193 10.44 -2.27 15.05
N LEU A 194 9.49 -2.58 14.17
CA LEU A 194 9.01 -3.93 14.00
C LEU A 194 10.01 -4.83 13.28
N TYR A 195 10.64 -4.32 12.23
CA TYR A 195 11.75 -4.98 11.56
C TYR A 195 12.84 -5.38 12.56
N LYS A 196 13.20 -4.47 13.49
CA LYS A 196 14.17 -4.75 14.56
C LYS A 196 13.73 -5.94 15.43
N VAL A 197 12.48 -5.93 15.91
CA VAL A 197 11.93 -7.02 16.75
C VAL A 197 11.97 -8.37 16.03
N ILE A 198 11.70 -8.40 14.73
CA ILE A 198 11.74 -9.63 13.93
C ILE A 198 13.18 -10.11 13.78
N LEU A 199 14.11 -9.21 13.43
CA LEU A 199 15.52 -9.53 13.26
C LEU A 199 16.09 -10.14 14.55
N ASP A 200 15.86 -9.50 15.69
CA ASP A 200 16.35 -9.97 17.00
C ASP A 200 15.81 -11.37 17.35
N ARG A 201 14.52 -11.63 17.08
CA ARG A 201 13.91 -12.95 17.33
C ARG A 201 14.48 -14.05 16.43
N VAL A 202 14.70 -13.75 15.16
CA VAL A 202 15.24 -14.71 14.19
C VAL A 202 16.70 -15.00 14.50
N THR A 203 17.52 -13.98 14.73
CA THR A 203 18.94 -14.14 15.09
C THR A 203 19.10 -14.92 16.39
N LYS A 204 18.24 -14.70 17.40
CA LYS A 204 18.24 -15.49 18.63
C LYS A 204 17.96 -16.97 18.36
N LYS A 205 16.89 -17.30 17.63
CA LYS A 205 16.55 -18.70 17.30
C LYS A 205 17.61 -19.41 16.47
N LEU A 206 18.30 -18.69 15.57
CA LEU A 206 19.38 -19.27 14.78
C LEU A 206 20.61 -19.60 15.63
N LYS A 207 20.94 -18.75 16.61
CA LYS A 207 22.03 -19.03 17.57
C LYS A 207 21.70 -20.23 18.47
N GLU A 208 20.46 -20.32 18.95
CA GLU A 208 19.98 -21.44 19.79
C GLU A 208 19.94 -22.80 19.04
N ARG A 209 19.90 -22.80 17.70
CA ARG A 209 19.93 -24.02 16.88
C ARG A 209 21.32 -24.45 16.43
N ASN A 210 22.29 -23.54 16.49
CA ASN A 210 23.68 -23.78 16.10
C ASN A 210 24.60 -23.98 17.33
N LEU A 211 24.01 -24.07 18.52
CA LEU A 211 24.60 -24.49 19.79
C LEU A 211 23.93 -25.81 20.21
#